data_AF-A0A2V6L996-F1
#
_entry.id   AF-A0A2V6L996-F1
#
_cell.length_a   1.000
_cell.length_b   1.000
_cell.length_c   1.000
_cell.angle_alpha   90.00
_cell.angle_beta   90.00
_cell.angle_gamma   90.00
#
_symmetry.space_group_name_H-M   'P 1'
#
loop_
_entity.id
_entity.type
_entity.pdbx_description
1 polymer ?
#
loop_
_entity_poly.entity_id
_entity_poly.type
_entity_poly.pdbx_seq_one_letter_code
_entity_poly.pdbx_strand_id
1 'polypeptide(L)'
;VVIIGGALSLGLFFLGRYSTGNNAASRSASQELRRDKQSGAARGSSIPQKSIAVLPFENLSDDKNAAYFADGIQDEILTKLASVADLKVISRTSTAKYKSKPEDLKTVSQQLGVAT
;
A
#
# COMPACT_ATOMS: atom_id res chain seq x y z
N VAL A 1 -54.47 -16.08 23.93
CA VAL A 1 -55.47 -15.37 24.76
C VAL A 1 -54.74 -14.44 25.72
N VAL A 2 -55.32 -13.28 26.01
CA VAL A 2 -54.78 -12.15 26.78
C VAL A 2 -55.90 -11.79 27.79
N ILE A 3 -55.73 -11.13 28.94
CA ILE A 3 -54.71 -10.18 29.44
C ILE A 3 -54.54 -10.38 30.98
N ILE A 4 -53.65 -9.59 31.62
CA ILE A 4 -53.63 -9.12 33.04
C ILE A 4 -52.53 -9.78 33.88
N GLY A 5 -51.68 -9.04 34.63
CA GLY A 5 -51.52 -7.59 34.80
C GLY A 5 -50.87 -7.26 36.16
N GLY A 6 -50.58 -6.00 36.44
CA GLY A 6 -50.17 -5.54 37.79
C GLY A 6 -48.69 -5.14 37.93
N ALA A 7 -48.47 -3.82 37.95
CA ALA A 7 -47.17 -3.18 38.10
C ALA A 7 -46.43 -3.51 39.40
N LEU A 8 -45.10 -3.62 39.34
CA LEU A 8 -44.16 -3.30 40.43
C LEU A 8 -42.76 -3.03 39.84
N SER A 9 -42.04 -2.06 40.43
CA SER A 9 -40.59 -1.86 40.30
C SER A 9 -40.00 -1.23 39.01
N LEU A 10 -40.55 -0.10 38.54
CA LEU A 10 -39.79 0.89 37.71
C LEU A 10 -38.72 1.66 38.54
N GLY A 11 -38.07 1.00 39.50
CA GLY A 11 -37.17 1.63 40.49
C GLY A 11 -35.69 1.66 40.14
N LEU A 12 -35.22 0.83 39.19
CA LEU A 12 -33.78 0.62 38.93
C LEU A 12 -33.22 1.30 37.69
N PHE A 13 -34.03 1.99 36.87
CA PHE A 13 -33.55 2.58 35.61
C PHE A 13 -33.16 4.07 35.70
N PHE A 14 -33.61 4.79 36.74
CA PHE A 14 -33.44 6.25 36.82
C PHE A 14 -32.19 6.73 37.57
N LEU A 15 -31.49 5.86 38.32
CA LEU A 15 -30.26 6.26 39.02
C LEU A 15 -29.02 6.32 38.10
N GLY A 16 -29.09 5.72 36.91
CA GLY A 16 -27.98 5.67 35.95
C GLY A 16 -27.76 6.94 35.12
N ARG A 17 -28.51 8.02 35.34
CA ARG A 17 -28.54 9.21 34.45
C ARG A 17 -27.93 10.48 35.04
N TYR A 18 -27.51 10.48 36.31
CA TYR A 18 -27.07 11.71 37.01
C TYR A 18 -25.56 11.86 37.23
N SER A 19 -24.73 10.94 36.71
CA SER A 19 -23.27 11.11 36.74
C SER A 19 -22.76 11.81 35.48
N THR A 20 -23.01 13.13 35.39
CA THR A 20 -22.29 14.03 34.48
C THR A 20 -20.90 14.30 35.05
N GLY A 21 -20.05 13.27 35.05
CA GLY A 21 -18.73 13.26 35.68
C GLY A 21 -17.58 13.27 34.68
N ASN A 22 -17.13 14.47 34.31
CA ASN A 22 -15.79 14.82 33.83
C ASN A 22 -14.92 13.71 33.14
N ASN A 23 -15.23 13.36 31.89
CA ASN A 23 -14.40 12.48 31.05
C ASN A 23 -13.40 13.24 30.15
N ALA A 24 -12.94 14.42 30.58
CA ALA A 24 -11.93 15.20 29.87
C ALA A 24 -10.48 14.80 30.25
N ALA A 25 -10.23 14.57 31.54
CA ALA A 25 -8.88 14.31 32.07
C ALA A 25 -8.33 12.89 31.78
N SER A 26 -9.19 11.89 31.57
CA SER A 26 -8.79 10.52 31.24
C SER A 26 -8.46 10.33 29.75
N ARG A 27 -8.91 11.25 28.88
CA ARG A 27 -8.62 11.22 27.43
C ARG A 27 -7.20 11.67 27.11
N SER A 28 -6.64 12.65 27.85
CA SER A 28 -5.28 13.17 27.61
C SER A 28 -4.19 12.14 27.91
N ALA A 29 -4.23 11.51 29.08
CA ALA A 29 -3.28 10.44 29.44
C ALA A 29 -3.36 9.23 28.48
N SER A 30 -4.56 8.91 28.00
CA SER A 30 -4.78 7.87 26.97
C SER A 30 -4.36 8.30 25.55
N GLN A 31 -4.23 9.60 25.29
CA GLN A 31 -3.79 10.15 24.00
C GLN A 31 -2.26 10.23 23.88
N GLU A 32 -1.54 10.51 24.97
CA GLU A 32 -0.07 10.54 24.96
C GLU A 32 0.51 9.17 24.59
N LEU A 33 0.11 8.11 25.31
CA LEU A 33 0.49 6.72 25.01
C LEU A 33 0.07 6.23 23.60
N ARG A 34 -0.82 6.97 22.91
CA ARG A 34 -1.22 6.67 21.53
C ARG A 34 -0.45 7.48 20.48
N ARG A 35 0.10 8.65 20.79
CA ARG A 35 0.88 9.46 19.83
C ARG A 35 2.13 8.75 19.36
N ASP A 36 2.90 8.18 20.29
CA ASP A 36 4.18 7.52 19.97
C ASP A 36 3.97 6.30 19.06
N LYS A 37 2.88 5.57 19.27
CA LYS A 37 2.53 4.39 18.46
C LYS A 37 1.95 4.73 17.08
N GLN A 38 1.51 5.97 16.86
CA GLN A 38 0.92 6.42 15.59
C GLN A 38 1.92 7.20 14.72
N SER A 39 2.98 7.77 15.30
CA SER A 39 4.10 8.38 14.59
C SER A 39 4.87 7.39 13.69
N GLY A 40 4.90 6.10 14.06
CA GLY A 40 5.55 5.05 13.28
C GLY A 40 4.86 4.66 11.96
N ALA A 41 3.59 5.03 11.76
CA ALA A 41 2.76 4.54 10.64
C ALA A 41 2.84 5.39 9.36
N ALA A 42 3.52 6.55 9.40
CA ALA A 42 3.56 7.52 8.31
C ALA A 42 4.97 7.71 7.71
N ARG A 43 5.86 6.71 7.82
CA ARG A 43 6.96 6.58 6.85
C ARG A 43 6.36 6.19 5.50
N GLY A 44 5.82 7.18 4.78
CA GLY A 44 5.38 7.00 3.41
C GLY A 44 6.50 6.33 2.62
N SER A 45 6.15 5.30 1.84
CA SER A 45 7.10 4.55 1.01
C SER A 45 7.67 5.48 -0.07
N SER A 46 8.66 6.27 0.29
CA SER A 46 9.35 7.17 -0.63
C SER A 46 9.99 6.33 -1.73
N ILE A 47 9.61 6.60 -2.97
CA ILE A 47 10.19 5.96 -4.14
C ILE A 47 11.70 6.27 -4.13
N PRO A 48 12.57 5.26 -4.09
CA PRO A 48 14.01 5.48 -4.08
C PRO A 48 14.45 6.24 -5.33
N GLN A 49 15.12 7.36 -5.15
CA GLN A 49 15.48 8.27 -6.26
C GLN A 49 16.39 7.59 -7.29
N LYS A 50 17.31 6.73 -6.83
CA LYS A 50 18.07 5.81 -7.66
C LYS A 50 17.28 4.51 -7.85
N SER A 51 16.37 4.48 -8.81
CA SER A 51 15.61 3.28 -9.17
C SER A 51 15.36 3.18 -10.66
N ILE A 52 15.28 1.95 -11.17
CA ILE A 52 15.08 1.67 -12.60
C ILE A 52 14.24 0.41 -12.80
N ALA A 53 13.38 0.44 -13.82
CA ALA A 53 12.65 -0.71 -14.33
C ALA A 53 12.90 -0.81 -15.83
N VAL A 54 13.14 -2.04 -16.32
CA VAL A 54 13.28 -2.31 -17.76
C VAL A 54 12.01 -2.99 -18.21
N LEU A 55 11.22 -2.31 -19.06
CA LEU A 55 10.01 -2.90 -19.64
C LEU A 55 10.39 -3.98 -20.68
N PRO A 56 9.50 -4.96 -20.97
CA PRO A 56 9.75 -5.94 -22.01
C PRO A 56 10.04 -5.28 -23.36
N PHE A 57 10.98 -5.81 -24.14
CA PHE A 57 11.24 -5.28 -25.47
C PHE A 57 10.25 -5.82 -26.50
N GLU A 58 10.03 -5.04 -27.56
CA GLU A 58 9.18 -5.44 -28.68
C GLU A 58 9.99 -6.36 -29.62
N ASN A 59 9.47 -7.56 -29.88
CA ASN A 59 10.02 -8.38 -30.97
C ASN A 59 9.59 -7.77 -32.31
N LEU A 60 10.54 -7.16 -33.02
CA LEU A 60 10.33 -6.59 -34.35
C LEU A 60 10.56 -7.61 -35.49
N SER A 61 10.85 -8.87 -35.16
CA SER A 61 10.93 -9.96 -36.15
C SER A 61 9.54 -10.55 -36.43
N ASP A 62 9.31 -10.90 -37.69
CA ASP A 62 8.14 -11.71 -38.10
C ASP A 62 8.17 -13.12 -37.49
N ASP A 63 9.35 -13.62 -37.09
CA ASP A 63 9.47 -14.87 -36.37
C ASP A 63 9.10 -14.70 -34.89
N LYS A 64 7.96 -15.28 -34.53
CA LYS A 64 7.48 -15.34 -33.14
C LYS A 64 8.44 -16.09 -32.21
N ASN A 65 9.24 -17.02 -32.73
CA ASN A 65 10.22 -17.73 -31.93
C ASN A 65 11.35 -16.80 -31.47
N ALA A 66 11.69 -15.75 -32.24
CA ALA A 66 12.73 -14.78 -31.88
C ALA A 66 12.42 -13.95 -30.61
N ALA A 67 11.25 -14.10 -29.99
CA ALA A 67 10.90 -13.43 -28.73
C ALA A 67 11.91 -13.70 -27.59
N TYR A 68 12.57 -14.88 -27.56
CA TYR A 68 13.61 -15.18 -26.57
C TYR A 68 14.79 -14.20 -26.63
N PHE A 69 15.04 -13.56 -27.79
CA PHE A 69 16.11 -12.58 -27.94
C PHE A 69 15.75 -11.28 -27.23
N ALA A 70 14.51 -10.79 -27.41
CA ALA A 70 14.00 -9.62 -26.69
C ALA A 70 14.03 -9.85 -25.16
N ASP A 71 13.57 -11.01 -24.70
CA ASP A 71 13.64 -11.42 -23.30
C ASP A 71 15.08 -11.53 -22.77
N GLY A 72 15.99 -12.18 -23.52
CA GLY A 72 17.38 -12.37 -23.11
C GLY A 72 18.17 -11.07 -23.01
N ILE A 73 17.93 -10.12 -23.93
CA ILE A 73 18.52 -8.77 -23.86
C ILE A 73 17.94 -7.98 -22.67
N GLN A 74 16.66 -8.17 -22.31
CA GLN A 74 16.08 -7.56 -21.10
C GLN A 74 16.77 -8.11 -19.84
N ASP A 75 16.94 -9.43 -19.73
CA ASP A 75 17.58 -10.08 -18.58
C ASP A 75 19.08 -9.72 -18.44
N GLU A 76 19.81 -9.62 -19.54
CA GLU A 76 21.21 -9.16 -19.54
C GLU A 76 21.33 -7.70 -19.07
N ILE A 77 20.44 -6.80 -19.51
CA ILE A 77 20.41 -5.40 -19.07
C ILE A 77 20.06 -5.32 -17.58
N LEU A 78 19.04 -6.06 -17.12
CA LEU A 78 18.68 -6.13 -15.69
C LEU A 78 19.84 -6.64 -14.84
N THR A 79 20.56 -7.65 -15.32
CA THR A 79 21.75 -8.22 -14.65
C THR A 79 22.88 -7.19 -14.53
N LYS A 80 23.20 -6.46 -15.60
CA LYS A 80 24.20 -5.37 -15.55
C LYS A 80 23.77 -4.25 -14.60
N LEU A 81 22.52 -3.80 -14.66
CA LEU A 81 21.99 -2.76 -13.78
C LEU A 81 22.00 -3.20 -12.31
N ALA A 82 21.75 -4.48 -12.02
CA ALA A 82 21.76 -5.01 -10.65
C ALA A 82 23.16 -5.01 -10.00
N SER A 83 24.23 -4.87 -10.79
CA SER A 83 25.60 -4.72 -10.28
C SER A 83 25.93 -3.29 -9.81
N VAL A 84 25.08 -2.31 -10.10
CA VAL A 84 25.31 -0.89 -9.75
C VAL A 84 24.94 -0.64 -8.29
N ALA A 85 25.92 -0.20 -7.49
CA ALA A 85 25.71 0.18 -6.10
C ALA A 85 24.66 1.30 -5.95
N ASP A 86 23.86 1.22 -4.89
CA ASP A 86 22.71 2.08 -4.58
C ASP A 86 21.57 2.14 -5.62
N LEU A 87 21.56 1.29 -6.67
CA LEU A 87 20.50 1.28 -7.68
C LEU A 87 19.43 0.23 -7.36
N LYS A 88 18.20 0.66 -7.09
CA LYS A 88 17.05 -0.26 -6.97
C LYS A 88 16.59 -0.68 -8.36
N VAL A 89 16.92 -1.91 -8.76
CA VAL A 89 16.41 -2.55 -9.98
C VAL A 89 15.09 -3.28 -9.69
N ILE A 90 14.07 -3.06 -10.53
CA ILE A 90 12.80 -3.80 -10.47
C ILE A 90 12.89 -5.12 -11.24
N SER A 91 12.35 -6.21 -10.68
CA SER A 91 12.43 -7.54 -11.28
C SER A 91 11.66 -7.66 -12.60
N ARG A 92 12.17 -8.50 -13.53
CA ARG A 92 11.50 -8.82 -14.81
C ARG A 92 10.04 -9.27 -14.62
N THR A 93 9.76 -10.07 -13.60
CA THR A 93 8.41 -10.56 -13.28
C THR A 93 7.44 -9.43 -12.89
N SER A 94 7.94 -8.34 -12.30
CA SER A 94 7.13 -7.16 -11.96
C SER A 94 6.83 -6.30 -13.19
N THR A 95 7.74 -6.26 -14.17
CA THR A 95 7.58 -5.51 -15.42
C THR A 95 6.85 -6.28 -16.53
N ALA A 96 6.78 -7.62 -16.46
CA ALA A 96 6.22 -8.49 -17.49
C ALA A 96 4.74 -8.22 -17.86
N LYS A 97 3.97 -7.58 -16.96
CA LYS A 97 2.56 -7.20 -17.22
C LYS A 97 2.40 -5.91 -18.05
N TYR A 98 3.49 -5.20 -18.36
CA TYR A 98 3.47 -3.95 -19.12
C TYR A 98 3.92 -4.17 -20.57
N LYS A 99 3.36 -3.38 -21.48
CA LYS A 99 3.81 -3.32 -22.88
C LYS A 99 5.20 -2.67 -22.96
N SER A 100 5.93 -2.98 -24.03
CA SER A 100 7.18 -2.29 -24.41
C SER A 100 7.02 -0.78 -24.60
N LYS A 101 5.86 -0.38 -25.12
CA LYS A 101 5.44 1.01 -25.36
C LYS A 101 4.09 1.23 -24.67
N PRO A 102 4.05 1.55 -23.36
CA PRO A 102 2.82 1.87 -22.67
C PRO A 102 2.36 3.31 -23.00
N GLU A 103 1.05 3.55 -22.96
CA GLU A 103 0.46 4.85 -23.27
C GLU A 103 0.68 5.90 -22.16
N ASP A 104 0.77 5.47 -20.90
CA ASP A 104 1.03 6.34 -19.74
C ASP A 104 2.23 5.83 -18.92
N LEU A 105 3.41 6.37 -19.20
CA LEU A 105 4.64 6.07 -18.46
C LEU A 105 4.60 6.53 -17.00
N LYS A 106 3.81 7.55 -16.65
CA LYS A 106 3.74 8.11 -15.29
C LYS A 106 2.92 7.22 -14.37
N THR A 107 1.85 6.61 -14.88
CA THR A 107 1.12 5.56 -14.13
C THR A 107 1.98 4.30 -14.00
N VAL A 108 2.71 3.90 -15.05
CA VAL A 108 3.60 2.73 -15.01
C VAL A 108 4.73 2.92 -13.99
N SER A 109 5.41 4.07 -13.96
CA SER A 109 6.49 4.33 -13.02
C SER A 109 6.02 4.33 -11.56
N GLN A 110 4.85 4.93 -11.28
CA GLN A 110 4.22 4.92 -9.97
C GLN A 110 3.86 3.50 -9.50
N GLN A 111 3.29 2.67 -10.39
CA GLN A 111 2.93 1.29 -10.07
C GLN A 111 4.16 0.36 -9.88
N LEU A 112 5.26 0.63 -10.57
CA LEU A 112 6.54 -0.07 -10.39
C LEU A 112 7.36 0.47 -9.20
N GLY A 113 6.97 1.62 -8.64
CA GLY A 113 7.69 2.27 -7.55
C GLY A 113 9.11 2.68 -7.95
N VAL A 114 9.23 3.30 -9.14
CA VAL A 114 10.46 3.88 -9.68
C VAL A 114 10.34 5.40 -9.85
N ALA A 115 11.47 6.11 -9.74
CA ALA A 115 11.53 7.55 -9.94
C ALA A 115 11.19 7.92 -11.40
N THR A 116 10.74 9.16 -11.63
CA THR A 116 10.35 9.72 -12.93
C THR A 116 10.81 11.17 -13.00
#